data_AF-A0AAV4TR93-F1
#
_entry.id   AF-A0AAV4TR93-F1
#
_cell.length_a   1.000
_cell.length_b   1.000
_cell.length_c   1.000
_cell.angle_alpha   90.00
_cell.angle_beta   90.00
_cell.angle_gamma   90.00
#
_symmetry.space_group_name_H-M   'P 1'
#
loop_
_entity.id
_entity.type
_entity.pdbx_description
1 polymer ?
#
loop_
_entity_poly.entity_id
_entity_poly.type
_entity_poly.pdbx_seq_one_letter_code
_entity_poly.pdbx_strand_id
1 'polypeptide(L)'
;MTESDSGVDTGSESNESNSMSVGSPSRSDEDKDVNDFVEKAHPTYPHLVMPFGNLQPAACSYGFSDYRQQEQIRKIKPGLRRKNAVRWKQQAILNVDEVIGERKLRSAANCNAIETVKSLLDNDVDPCASDNRQRSALHFAAAGGHTEIARLLIERGADPNQRDLVGNTPLHLAACTTHIEMVTLLLKAGTDINALDYSGRSPFQLAQSKLKLLQRNTEYSSAQLKKEVEHVLEMMQVYLQRSGRSVEMDLINSFSNRLHHHQTREEVDTDVKDLLSSLSHLNIQTT
;
A
#
# COMPACT_ATOMS: atom_id res chain seq x y z
N MET A 1 -58.52 3.71 40.32
CA MET A 1 -59.54 4.17 41.28
C MET A 1 -58.83 4.21 42.62
N THR A 2 -58.34 5.32 43.17
CA THR A 2 -58.72 6.75 43.20
C THR A 2 -57.40 7.55 43.40
N GLU A 3 -57.11 8.67 42.73
CA GLU A 3 -57.41 10.08 43.14
C GLU A 3 -57.23 10.33 44.67
N SER A 4 -56.60 11.38 45.20
CA SER A 4 -55.97 12.62 44.69
C SER A 4 -55.45 13.45 45.90
N ASP A 5 -54.44 14.29 45.65
CA ASP A 5 -54.12 15.62 46.22
C ASP A 5 -54.04 15.95 47.73
N SER A 6 -52.91 16.54 48.12
CA SER A 6 -52.71 17.87 48.77
C SER A 6 -51.24 17.96 49.24
N GLY A 7 -50.48 19.05 49.15
CA GLY A 7 -50.80 20.46 48.94
C GLY A 7 -50.28 21.31 50.12
N VAL A 8 -49.02 21.78 50.02
CA VAL A 8 -48.46 23.06 50.56
C VAL A 8 -48.34 23.15 52.13
N ASP A 9 -47.24 23.55 52.78
CA ASP A 9 -46.59 24.88 52.73
C ASP A 9 -45.29 25.01 53.57
N THR A 10 -44.49 26.03 53.18
CA THR A 10 -43.51 26.88 53.89
C THR A 10 -42.35 26.32 54.75
N GLY A 11 -41.13 26.81 54.45
CA GLY A 11 -40.00 26.81 55.38
C GLY A 11 -38.66 27.15 54.73
N SER A 12 -38.43 28.45 54.52
CA SER A 12 -37.21 29.09 54.03
C SER A 12 -35.93 28.73 54.78
N GLU A 13 -34.83 28.49 54.06
CA GLU A 13 -33.52 29.06 54.44
C GLU A 13 -32.60 29.19 53.21
N SER A 14 -32.07 30.40 53.10
CA SER A 14 -31.21 30.97 52.07
C SER A 14 -29.82 30.34 52.01
N ASN A 15 -29.28 30.14 50.81
CA ASN A 15 -27.86 30.40 50.56
C ASN A 15 -27.63 30.83 49.11
N GLU A 16 -26.90 31.94 49.01
CA GLU A 16 -26.71 32.75 47.83
C GLU A 16 -25.69 32.17 46.83
N SER A 17 -25.88 32.57 45.58
CA SER A 17 -24.83 32.89 44.59
C SER A 17 -23.91 31.76 44.09
N ASN A 18 -24.22 31.25 42.88
CA ASN A 18 -23.35 31.47 41.72
C ASN A 18 -24.02 30.97 40.43
N SER A 19 -24.58 31.90 39.66
CA SER A 19 -24.91 31.73 38.25
C SER A 19 -23.68 32.07 37.41
N MET A 20 -22.98 31.06 36.89
CA MET A 20 -22.07 31.25 35.76
C MET A 20 -22.62 30.52 34.54
N SER A 21 -23.07 31.34 33.58
CA SER A 21 -23.40 30.95 32.22
C SER A 21 -22.28 30.12 31.60
N VAL A 22 -22.64 28.97 31.05
CA VAL A 22 -21.82 28.17 30.15
C VAL A 22 -21.59 28.95 28.84
N GLY A 23 -20.49 29.69 28.79
CA GLY A 23 -19.92 30.25 27.55
C GLY A 23 -19.10 29.20 26.82
N SER A 24 -19.30 29.07 25.52
CA SER A 24 -18.52 28.21 24.63
C SER A 24 -17.02 28.58 24.65
N PRO A 25 -16.07 27.64 24.70
CA PRO A 25 -14.65 27.98 24.63
C PRO A 25 -14.27 28.44 23.23
N SER A 26 -13.82 29.69 23.14
CA SER A 26 -13.19 30.28 21.97
C SER A 26 -11.79 29.68 21.72
N ARG A 27 -11.51 29.36 20.45
CA ARG A 27 -10.19 29.03 19.90
C ARG A 27 -9.15 30.12 20.21
N SER A 28 -8.18 29.87 21.09
CA SER A 28 -6.91 30.62 21.10
C SER A 28 -5.79 30.11 22.05
N ASP A 29 -5.67 28.82 22.37
CA ASP A 29 -4.59 28.38 23.31
C ASP A 29 -3.81 27.09 22.93
N GLU A 30 -3.82 26.62 21.67
CA GLU A 30 -3.03 25.44 21.25
C GLU A 30 -1.82 25.73 20.34
N ASP A 31 -1.54 26.98 19.96
CA ASP A 31 -0.50 27.32 18.97
C ASP A 31 0.86 27.76 19.59
N LYS A 32 1.33 27.15 20.68
CA LYS A 32 2.65 27.49 21.27
C LYS A 32 3.72 26.39 21.34
N ASP A 33 3.40 25.13 21.03
CA ASP A 33 4.39 24.03 21.18
C ASP A 33 4.86 23.36 19.87
N VAL A 34 4.52 23.89 18.69
CA VAL A 34 4.90 23.28 17.39
C VAL A 34 6.20 23.83 16.79
N ASN A 35 6.67 25.01 17.25
CA ASN A 35 7.83 25.68 16.65
C ASN A 35 9.19 25.36 17.29
N ASP A 36 9.24 24.60 18.39
CA ASP A 36 10.51 24.30 19.09
C ASP A 36 11.17 22.99 18.63
N PHE A 37 10.53 22.24 17.73
CA PHE A 37 11.02 20.94 17.25
C PHE A 37 11.74 20.99 15.88
N VAL A 38 11.64 22.12 15.16
CA VAL A 38 12.17 22.24 13.78
C VAL A 38 13.64 22.70 13.74
N GLU A 39 14.22 23.15 14.85
CA GLU A 39 15.54 23.80 14.85
C GLU A 39 16.73 22.92 15.30
N LYS A 40 16.53 21.62 15.56
CA LYS A 40 17.59 20.74 16.13
C LYS A 40 17.98 19.48 15.34
N ALA A 41 17.53 19.30 14.10
CA ALA A 41 17.90 18.15 13.28
C ALA A 41 18.70 18.55 12.02
N HIS A 42 19.92 19.04 12.20
CA HIS A 42 20.93 19.06 11.14
C HIS A 42 22.07 18.08 11.48
N PRO A 43 22.10 16.87 10.90
CA PRO A 43 23.35 16.20 10.61
C PRO A 43 23.82 16.65 9.23
N THR A 44 24.86 17.49 9.24
CA THR A 44 25.72 17.78 8.09
C THR A 44 26.27 16.49 7.47
N TYR A 45 26.06 16.27 6.17
CA TYR A 45 26.98 15.46 5.36
C TYR A 45 27.20 16.08 3.97
N PRO A 46 28.43 15.97 3.43
CA PRO A 46 28.96 16.88 2.44
C PRO A 46 28.74 16.42 0.99
N HIS A 47 28.82 17.39 0.11
CA HIS A 47 28.87 17.31 -1.35
C HIS A 47 29.55 16.06 -1.93
N LEU A 48 28.82 15.30 -2.76
CA LEU A 48 29.40 14.49 -3.82
C LEU A 48 28.86 14.98 -5.17
N VAL A 49 29.73 15.63 -5.92
CA VAL A 49 29.54 15.96 -7.34
C VAL A 49 29.95 14.71 -8.12
N MET A 50 29.07 14.20 -8.99
CA MET A 50 29.42 13.21 -10.01
C MET A 50 28.94 13.68 -11.39
N PRO A 51 29.71 13.39 -12.47
CA PRO A 51 29.65 14.11 -13.74
C PRO A 51 28.53 13.60 -14.65
N PHE A 52 27.98 14.53 -15.45
CA PHE A 52 26.96 14.28 -16.46
C PHE A 52 27.43 13.29 -17.54
N GLY A 53 26.67 12.21 -17.74
CA GLY A 53 26.80 11.27 -18.84
C GLY A 53 25.42 10.82 -19.33
N ASN A 54 25.05 11.31 -20.51
CA ASN A 54 23.84 11.08 -21.31
C ASN A 54 23.02 9.80 -21.04
N LEU A 55 21.82 9.97 -20.47
CA LEU A 55 20.60 9.22 -20.84
C LEU A 55 19.40 10.16 -20.70
N GLN A 56 18.53 10.21 -21.72
CA GLN A 56 17.28 10.97 -21.69
C GLN A 56 16.43 10.54 -20.49
N PRO A 57 15.90 11.45 -19.65
CA PRO A 57 14.94 11.08 -18.62
C PRO A 57 13.54 11.03 -19.24
N ALA A 58 12.92 9.84 -19.22
CA ALA A 58 11.47 9.74 -19.24
C ALA A 58 10.91 10.55 -18.05
N ALA A 59 9.88 11.33 -18.33
CA ALA A 59 9.33 12.33 -17.43
C ALA A 59 8.63 11.70 -16.22
N CYS A 60 9.38 11.41 -15.16
CA CYS A 60 8.86 11.43 -13.80
C CYS A 60 9.36 12.72 -13.13
N SER A 61 8.45 13.68 -12.96
CA SER A 61 8.70 14.96 -12.31
C SER A 61 9.05 14.77 -10.84
N TYR A 62 10.34 14.63 -10.55
CA TYR A 62 10.87 14.72 -9.20
C TYR A 62 10.68 16.16 -8.67
N GLY A 63 9.73 16.32 -7.75
CA GLY A 63 9.48 17.56 -7.04
C GLY A 63 10.58 17.85 -6.03
N PHE A 64 11.62 18.57 -6.45
CA PHE A 64 12.51 19.33 -5.54
C PHE A 64 13.13 20.51 -6.29
N SER A 65 12.44 21.66 -6.38
CA SER A 65 13.07 22.93 -6.78
C SER A 65 12.30 24.19 -6.36
N ASP A 66 11.74 24.23 -5.15
CA ASP A 66 10.85 25.35 -4.78
C ASP A 66 11.53 26.50 -3.99
N TYR A 67 12.71 26.28 -3.39
CA TYR A 67 13.34 27.31 -2.55
C TYR A 67 13.87 28.54 -3.33
N ARG A 68 14.44 28.35 -4.54
CA ARG A 68 14.89 29.50 -5.37
C ARG A 68 13.73 30.29 -5.98
N GLN A 69 12.59 29.64 -6.23
CA GLN A 69 11.41 30.31 -6.78
C GLN A 69 10.76 31.24 -5.73
N GLN A 70 10.77 30.84 -4.46
CA GLN A 70 10.19 31.62 -3.36
C GLN A 70 10.86 32.99 -3.13
N GLU A 71 12.17 33.13 -3.33
CA GLU A 71 12.85 34.44 -3.19
C GLU A 71 12.54 35.41 -4.34
N GLN A 72 12.37 34.91 -5.57
CA GLN A 72 11.99 35.74 -6.72
C GLN A 72 10.58 36.31 -6.58
N ILE A 73 9.67 35.57 -5.93
CA ILE A 73 8.28 35.96 -5.69
C ILE A 73 8.16 37.18 -4.74
N ARG A 74 9.10 37.36 -3.79
CA ARG A 74 9.10 38.51 -2.88
C ARG A 74 9.32 39.85 -3.59
N LYS A 75 9.95 39.86 -4.77
CA LYS A 75 10.29 41.07 -5.55
C LYS A 75 9.17 41.54 -6.49
N ILE A 76 8.03 40.85 -6.55
CA ILE A 76 6.96 41.12 -7.52
C ILE A 76 6.00 42.22 -7.03
N LYS A 77 5.79 43.28 -7.83
CA LYS A 77 4.91 44.43 -7.55
C LYS A 77 3.49 44.02 -7.08
N PRO A 78 2.82 44.77 -6.18
CA PRO A 78 1.56 44.39 -5.53
C PRO A 78 0.39 44.05 -6.49
N GLY A 79 0.32 44.67 -7.66
CA GLY A 79 -0.70 44.38 -8.68
C GLY A 79 -0.54 43.03 -9.37
N LEU A 80 0.70 42.55 -9.49
CA LEU A 80 1.03 41.24 -10.08
C LEU A 80 0.92 40.12 -9.03
N ARG A 81 1.10 40.43 -7.74
CA ARG A 81 0.77 39.55 -6.61
C ARG A 81 -0.70 39.11 -6.60
N ARG A 82 -1.65 39.97 -6.98
CA ARG A 82 -3.08 39.59 -7.02
C ARG A 82 -3.40 38.57 -8.11
N LYS A 83 -2.91 38.78 -9.34
CA LYS A 83 -3.08 37.81 -10.44
C LYS A 83 -2.36 36.49 -10.16
N ASN A 84 -1.15 36.57 -9.60
CA ASN A 84 -0.40 35.38 -9.19
C ASN A 84 -1.05 34.69 -7.98
N ALA A 85 -1.64 35.41 -7.04
CA ALA A 85 -2.35 34.81 -5.90
C ALA A 85 -3.63 34.10 -6.32
N VAL A 86 -4.41 34.65 -7.26
CA VAL A 86 -5.58 33.94 -7.84
C VAL A 86 -5.11 32.70 -8.60
N ARG A 87 -4.04 32.81 -9.38
CA ARG A 87 -3.43 31.68 -10.09
C ARG A 87 -2.91 30.61 -9.13
N TRP A 88 -2.25 30.98 -8.03
CA TRP A 88 -1.78 30.04 -7.01
C TRP A 88 -2.92 29.41 -6.22
N LYS A 89 -3.99 30.16 -5.92
CA LYS A 89 -5.20 29.60 -5.32
C LYS A 89 -5.85 28.58 -6.26
N GLN A 90 -5.98 28.90 -7.55
CA GLN A 90 -6.53 27.99 -8.53
C GLN A 90 -5.67 26.74 -8.69
N GLN A 91 -4.34 26.91 -8.79
CA GLN A 91 -3.40 25.79 -8.88
C GLN A 91 -3.40 24.95 -7.59
N ALA A 92 -3.48 25.57 -6.42
CA ALA A 92 -3.56 24.85 -5.16
C ALA A 92 -4.84 24.03 -5.06
N ILE A 93 -5.99 24.54 -5.53
CA ILE A 93 -7.25 23.78 -5.59
C ILE A 93 -7.12 22.59 -6.56
N LEU A 94 -6.59 22.83 -7.76
CA LEU A 94 -6.36 21.75 -8.75
C LEU A 94 -5.45 20.65 -8.19
N ASN A 95 -4.37 21.03 -7.51
CA ASN A 95 -3.46 20.06 -6.87
C ASN A 95 -4.14 19.31 -5.71
N VAL A 96 -5.05 19.96 -4.97
CA VAL A 96 -5.82 19.28 -3.91
C VAL A 96 -6.81 18.28 -4.51
N ASP A 97 -7.51 18.64 -5.58
CA ASP A 97 -8.46 17.77 -6.28
C ASP A 97 -7.75 16.58 -6.95
N GLU A 98 -6.58 16.81 -7.55
CA GLU A 98 -5.69 15.78 -8.11
C GLU A 98 -5.25 14.78 -7.03
N VAL A 99 -4.68 15.27 -5.92
CA VAL A 99 -4.25 14.43 -4.79
C VAL A 99 -5.43 13.69 -4.15
N ILE A 100 -6.64 14.27 -4.13
CA ILE A 100 -7.86 13.59 -3.70
C ILE A 100 -8.25 12.49 -4.70
N GLY A 101 -8.21 12.76 -5.99
CA GLY A 101 -8.49 11.81 -7.07
C GLY A 101 -7.57 10.58 -7.00
N GLU A 102 -6.26 10.80 -6.91
CA GLU A 102 -5.25 9.74 -6.79
C GLU A 102 -5.45 8.89 -5.52
N ARG A 103 -5.75 9.54 -4.39
CA ARG A 103 -6.06 8.85 -3.13
C ARG A 103 -7.32 8.01 -3.26
N LYS A 104 -8.35 8.57 -3.88
CA LYS A 104 -9.63 7.89 -4.11
C LYS A 104 -9.46 6.70 -5.04
N LEU A 105 -8.62 6.81 -6.07
CA LEU A 105 -8.28 5.72 -6.98
C LEU A 105 -7.61 4.57 -6.22
N ARG A 106 -6.60 4.85 -5.39
CA ARG A 106 -5.94 3.82 -4.56
C ARG A 106 -6.90 3.15 -3.58
N SER A 107 -7.76 3.93 -2.94
CA SER A 107 -8.79 3.40 -2.03
C SER A 107 -9.80 2.51 -2.75
N ALA A 108 -10.25 2.93 -3.94
CA ALA A 108 -11.17 2.17 -4.77
C ALA A 108 -10.53 0.86 -5.25
N ALA A 109 -9.25 0.91 -5.64
CA ALA A 109 -8.48 -0.26 -6.02
C ALA A 109 -8.36 -1.26 -4.86
N ASN A 110 -8.12 -0.79 -3.63
CA ASN A 110 -8.04 -1.66 -2.45
C ASN A 110 -9.38 -2.35 -2.11
N CYS A 111 -10.50 -1.67 -2.34
CA CYS A 111 -11.85 -2.15 -1.97
C CYS A 111 -12.59 -2.89 -3.10
N ASN A 112 -11.92 -3.25 -4.19
CA ASN A 112 -12.52 -3.86 -5.38
C ASN A 112 -13.66 -3.05 -6.04
N ALA A 113 -13.61 -1.72 -5.98
CA ALA A 113 -14.69 -0.87 -6.47
C ALA A 113 -14.53 -0.56 -7.97
N ILE A 114 -14.72 -1.58 -8.82
CA ILE A 114 -14.45 -1.55 -10.28
C ILE A 114 -15.05 -0.32 -10.97
N GLU A 115 -16.34 -0.05 -10.78
CA GLU A 115 -17.02 1.05 -11.46
C GLU A 115 -16.47 2.43 -11.03
N THR A 116 -16.07 2.56 -9.76
CA THR A 116 -15.43 3.80 -9.30
C THR A 116 -14.03 3.96 -9.85
N VAL A 117 -13.27 2.87 -10.01
CA VAL A 117 -11.96 2.90 -10.67
C VAL A 117 -12.11 3.32 -12.12
N LYS A 118 -13.03 2.71 -12.88
CA LYS A 118 -13.30 3.09 -14.27
C LYS A 118 -13.65 4.58 -14.38
N SER A 119 -14.62 5.03 -13.58
CA SER A 119 -15.04 6.43 -13.58
C SER A 119 -13.90 7.39 -13.23
N LEU A 120 -13.00 7.04 -12.31
CA LEU A 120 -11.85 7.89 -11.98
C LEU A 120 -10.82 7.92 -13.12
N LEU A 121 -10.54 6.78 -13.73
CA LEU A 121 -9.60 6.69 -14.85
C LEU A 121 -10.14 7.38 -16.12
N ASP A 122 -11.46 7.43 -16.30
CA ASP A 122 -12.10 8.16 -17.40
C ASP A 122 -12.13 9.68 -17.15
N ASN A 123 -11.88 10.13 -15.91
CA ASN A 123 -11.71 11.54 -15.53
C ASN A 123 -10.23 11.96 -15.48
N ASP A 124 -9.36 11.29 -16.25
CA ASP A 124 -7.93 11.58 -16.37
C ASP A 124 -7.14 11.57 -15.03
N VAL A 125 -7.60 10.83 -14.02
CA VAL A 125 -6.79 10.60 -12.81
C VAL A 125 -5.58 9.74 -13.16
N ASP A 126 -4.38 10.18 -12.79
CA ASP A 126 -3.14 9.46 -13.07
C ASP A 126 -3.12 8.06 -12.41
N PRO A 127 -3.07 6.96 -13.20
CA PRO A 127 -2.99 5.60 -12.66
C PRO A 127 -1.62 5.28 -12.04
N CYS A 128 -0.57 6.03 -12.38
CA CYS A 128 0.80 5.83 -11.89
C CYS A 128 1.05 6.50 -10.54
N ALA A 129 0.15 7.39 -10.12
CA ALA A 129 0.27 8.14 -8.88
C ALA A 129 0.44 7.23 -7.67
N SER A 130 1.41 7.58 -6.83
CA SER A 130 1.83 6.78 -5.69
C SER A 130 1.59 7.51 -4.36
N ASP A 131 1.37 6.75 -3.30
CA ASP A 131 1.26 7.30 -1.95
C ASP A 131 2.63 7.72 -1.37
N ASN A 132 2.64 8.20 -0.13
CA ASN A 132 3.86 8.53 0.60
C ASN A 132 4.77 7.32 0.87
N ARG A 133 4.31 6.09 0.58
CA ARG A 133 5.08 4.85 0.61
C ARG A 133 5.44 4.35 -0.78
N GLN A 134 5.29 5.20 -1.81
CA GLN A 134 5.52 4.87 -3.22
C GLN A 134 4.62 3.72 -3.72
N ARG A 135 3.47 3.48 -3.08
CA ARG A 135 2.49 2.48 -3.52
C ARG A 135 1.48 3.11 -4.46
N SER A 136 1.42 2.62 -5.68
CA SER A 136 0.41 2.98 -6.68
C SER A 136 -0.88 2.19 -6.53
N ALA A 137 -1.93 2.56 -7.27
CA ALA A 137 -3.18 1.82 -7.30
C ALA A 137 -2.99 0.34 -7.66
N LEU A 138 -2.01 0.02 -8.51
CA LEU A 138 -1.69 -1.35 -8.90
C LEU A 138 -1.13 -2.18 -7.73
N HIS A 139 -0.37 -1.56 -6.82
CA HIS A 139 0.09 -2.24 -5.60
C HIS A 139 -1.09 -2.64 -4.71
N PHE A 140 -2.07 -1.76 -4.53
CA PHE A 140 -3.27 -2.06 -3.75
C PHE A 140 -4.15 -3.12 -4.42
N ALA A 141 -4.34 -3.04 -5.73
CA ALA A 141 -5.06 -4.05 -6.50
C ALA A 141 -4.38 -5.43 -6.38
N ALA A 142 -3.05 -5.48 -6.51
CA ALA A 142 -2.26 -6.71 -6.38
C ALA A 142 -2.33 -7.31 -4.97
N ALA A 143 -2.24 -6.48 -3.92
CA ALA A 143 -2.37 -6.93 -2.54
C ALA A 143 -3.76 -7.47 -2.20
N GLY A 144 -4.80 -6.94 -2.84
CA GLY A 144 -6.18 -7.40 -2.69
C GLY A 144 -6.61 -8.51 -3.65
N GLY A 145 -5.78 -8.87 -4.65
CA GLY A 145 -6.13 -9.85 -5.67
C GLY A 145 -7.15 -9.39 -6.70
N HIS A 146 -7.37 -8.08 -6.84
CA HIS A 146 -8.41 -7.51 -7.70
C HIS A 146 -7.98 -7.48 -9.17
N THR A 147 -8.07 -8.64 -9.83
CA THR A 147 -7.53 -8.88 -11.18
C THR A 147 -8.08 -7.95 -12.24
N GLU A 148 -9.38 -7.67 -12.20
CA GLU A 148 -10.03 -6.79 -13.17
C GLU A 148 -9.57 -5.33 -13.01
N ILE A 149 -9.38 -4.88 -11.77
CA ILE A 149 -8.83 -3.55 -11.51
C ILE A 149 -7.38 -3.46 -11.98
N ALA A 150 -6.57 -4.49 -11.71
CA ALA A 150 -5.19 -4.53 -12.19
C ALA A 150 -5.11 -4.51 -13.72
N ARG A 151 -6.01 -5.21 -14.42
CA ARG A 151 -6.14 -5.16 -15.89
C ARG A 151 -6.37 -3.74 -16.36
N LEU A 152 -7.40 -3.08 -15.82
CA LEU A 152 -7.74 -1.70 -16.18
C LEU A 152 -6.57 -0.74 -15.93
N LEU A 153 -5.89 -0.85 -14.79
CA LEU A 153 -4.77 0.02 -14.45
C LEU A 153 -3.60 -0.16 -15.44
N ILE A 154 -3.27 -1.40 -15.80
CA ILE A 154 -2.19 -1.69 -16.78
C ILE A 154 -2.58 -1.20 -18.17
N GLU A 155 -3.84 -1.37 -18.59
CA GLU A 155 -4.36 -0.83 -19.86
C GLU A 155 -4.29 0.71 -19.91
N ARG A 156 -4.42 1.39 -18.76
CA ARG A 156 -4.23 2.84 -18.65
C ARG A 156 -2.78 3.26 -18.41
N GLY A 157 -1.82 2.35 -18.51
CA GLY A 157 -0.39 2.66 -18.48
C GLY A 157 0.28 2.60 -17.12
N ALA A 158 -0.36 2.00 -16.10
CA ALA A 158 0.31 1.75 -14.82
C ALA A 158 1.54 0.85 -15.01
N ASP A 159 2.68 1.23 -14.44
CA ASP A 159 3.91 0.45 -14.50
C ASP A 159 3.83 -0.79 -13.60
N PRO A 160 3.85 -2.02 -14.17
CA PRO A 160 3.77 -3.24 -13.39
C PRO A 160 5.08 -3.57 -12.64
N ASN A 161 6.17 -2.85 -12.90
CA ASN A 161 7.47 -2.99 -12.23
C ASN A 161 7.76 -1.87 -11.21
N GLN A 162 6.82 -0.94 -11.01
CA GLN A 162 6.98 0.13 -10.03
C GLN A 162 7.30 -0.46 -8.65
N ARG A 163 8.26 0.14 -7.95
CA ARG A 163 8.69 -0.31 -6.61
C ARG A 163 8.14 0.60 -5.53
N ASP A 164 7.69 0.01 -4.43
CA ASP A 164 7.36 0.73 -3.21
C ASP A 164 8.61 1.09 -2.37
N LEU A 165 8.43 1.76 -1.22
CA LEU A 165 9.53 2.12 -0.32
C LEU A 165 10.34 0.94 0.25
N VAL A 166 9.85 -0.29 0.15
CA VAL A 166 10.55 -1.50 0.60
C VAL A 166 11.12 -2.27 -0.60
N GLY A 167 10.97 -1.73 -1.81
CA GLY A 167 11.43 -2.36 -3.05
C GLY A 167 10.47 -3.41 -3.58
N ASN A 168 9.28 -3.57 -3.00
CA ASN A 168 8.28 -4.50 -3.51
C ASN A 168 7.70 -3.97 -4.81
N THR A 169 7.59 -4.84 -5.81
CA THR A 169 6.75 -4.62 -6.99
C THR A 169 5.33 -5.12 -6.74
N PRO A 170 4.33 -4.77 -7.59
CA PRO A 170 3.01 -5.41 -7.56
C PRO A 170 3.09 -6.95 -7.53
N LEU A 171 4.07 -7.56 -8.21
CA LEU A 171 4.28 -9.00 -8.20
C LEU A 171 4.69 -9.54 -6.81
N HIS A 172 5.52 -8.82 -6.05
CA HIS A 172 5.86 -9.19 -4.68
C HIS A 172 4.63 -9.22 -3.77
N LEU A 173 3.73 -8.24 -3.93
CA LEU A 173 2.49 -8.18 -3.16
C LEU A 173 1.53 -9.30 -3.57
N ALA A 174 1.38 -9.54 -4.87
CA ALA A 174 0.58 -10.66 -5.38
C ALA A 174 1.08 -12.02 -4.88
N ALA A 175 2.41 -12.19 -4.72
CA ALA A 175 3.01 -13.42 -4.19
C ALA A 175 2.63 -13.73 -2.73
N CYS A 176 2.13 -12.74 -1.98
CA CYS A 176 1.63 -12.94 -0.61
C CYS A 176 0.14 -13.27 -0.57
N THR A 177 -0.54 -13.22 -1.71
CA THR A 177 -1.96 -13.52 -1.90
C THR A 177 -2.16 -14.93 -2.47
N THR A 178 -3.42 -15.37 -2.54
CA THR A 178 -3.82 -16.66 -3.12
C THR A 178 -4.38 -16.52 -4.54
N HIS A 179 -4.32 -15.33 -5.13
CA HIS A 179 -4.98 -15.02 -6.39
C HIS A 179 -4.04 -15.28 -7.58
N ILE A 180 -4.04 -16.52 -8.06
CA ILE A 180 -3.17 -16.98 -9.16
C ILE A 180 -3.41 -16.15 -10.44
N GLU A 181 -4.66 -15.82 -10.74
CA GLU A 181 -5.01 -14.98 -11.88
C GLU A 181 -4.27 -13.63 -11.88
N MET A 182 -4.11 -13.01 -10.70
CA MET A 182 -3.36 -11.75 -10.54
C MET A 182 -1.89 -11.95 -10.93
N VAL A 183 -1.26 -13.02 -10.43
CA VAL A 183 0.13 -13.35 -10.75
C VAL A 183 0.28 -13.60 -12.25
N THR A 184 -0.63 -14.37 -12.87
CA THR A 184 -0.56 -14.62 -14.32
C THR A 184 -0.73 -13.35 -15.15
N LEU A 185 -1.57 -12.42 -14.71
CA LEU A 185 -1.81 -11.14 -15.37
C LEU A 185 -0.55 -10.26 -15.30
N LEU A 186 0.04 -10.12 -14.13
CA LEU A 186 1.28 -9.36 -13.95
C LEU A 186 2.43 -9.96 -14.76
N LEU A 187 2.59 -11.28 -14.77
CA LEU A 187 3.61 -11.96 -15.58
C LEU A 187 3.42 -11.76 -17.09
N LYS A 188 2.17 -11.66 -17.56
CA LYS A 188 1.86 -11.32 -18.96
C LYS A 188 2.18 -9.86 -19.29
N ALA A 189 2.11 -8.97 -18.30
CA ALA A 189 2.46 -7.56 -18.44
C ALA A 189 3.97 -7.28 -18.48
N GLY A 190 4.81 -8.32 -18.49
CA GLY A 190 6.27 -8.17 -18.61
C GLY A 190 6.95 -7.77 -17.29
N THR A 191 6.41 -8.22 -16.16
CA THR A 191 7.09 -8.04 -14.87
C THR A 191 8.39 -8.81 -14.78
N ASP A 192 9.37 -8.23 -14.11
CA ASP A 192 10.59 -8.94 -13.74
C ASP A 192 10.29 -9.94 -12.61
N ILE A 193 10.35 -11.23 -12.96
CA ILE A 193 10.07 -12.36 -12.08
C ILE A 193 11.12 -12.50 -10.98
N ASN A 194 12.35 -12.07 -11.29
CA ASN A 194 13.51 -12.18 -10.41
C ASN A 194 13.82 -10.86 -9.70
N ALA A 195 12.93 -9.86 -9.81
CA ALA A 195 13.08 -8.62 -9.09
C ALA A 195 13.25 -8.90 -7.59
N LEU A 196 14.22 -8.24 -6.97
CA LEU A 196 14.49 -8.36 -5.54
C LEU A 196 13.96 -7.12 -4.81
N ASP A 197 13.28 -7.35 -3.69
CA ASP A 197 12.97 -6.32 -2.71
C ASP A 197 14.26 -5.84 -1.99
N TYR A 198 14.15 -4.80 -1.15
CA TYR A 198 15.32 -4.28 -0.41
C TYR A 198 15.87 -5.22 0.66
N SER A 199 15.17 -6.32 0.96
CA SER A 199 15.68 -7.40 1.81
C SER A 199 16.30 -8.56 1.00
N GLY A 200 16.43 -8.41 -0.32
CA GLY A 200 17.03 -9.41 -1.20
C GLY A 200 16.12 -10.60 -1.49
N ARG A 201 14.79 -10.45 -1.31
CA ARG A 201 13.82 -11.52 -1.57
C ARG A 201 13.16 -11.32 -2.92
N SER A 202 13.04 -12.42 -3.67
CA SER A 202 12.21 -12.49 -4.88
C SER A 202 10.73 -12.77 -4.54
N PRO A 203 9.79 -12.50 -5.47
CA PRO A 203 8.39 -12.92 -5.33
C PRO A 203 8.24 -14.41 -5.02
N PHE A 204 9.08 -15.27 -5.62
CA PHE A 204 9.10 -16.70 -5.33
C PHE A 204 9.47 -17.03 -3.88
N GLN A 205 10.48 -16.35 -3.32
CA GLN A 205 10.88 -16.53 -1.91
C GLN A 205 9.83 -15.96 -0.93
N LEU A 206 9.07 -14.95 -1.33
CA LEU A 206 7.91 -14.49 -0.56
C LEU A 206 6.81 -15.55 -0.51
N ALA A 207 6.52 -16.25 -1.62
CA ALA A 207 5.59 -17.37 -1.64
C ALA A 207 6.05 -18.53 -0.72
N GLN A 208 7.36 -18.84 -0.70
CA GLN A 208 7.92 -19.80 0.26
C GLN A 208 7.73 -19.34 1.73
N SER A 209 7.95 -18.05 1.99
CA SER A 209 7.73 -17.46 3.32
C SER A 209 6.27 -17.54 3.74
N LYS A 210 5.33 -17.40 2.79
CA LYS A 210 3.89 -17.58 3.02
C LYS A 210 3.56 -19.01 3.46
N LEU A 211 4.11 -20.04 2.80
CA LEU A 211 3.95 -21.44 3.25
C LEU A 211 4.40 -21.63 4.70
N LYS A 212 5.56 -21.07 5.05
CA LYS A 212 6.08 -21.11 6.43
C LYS A 212 5.16 -20.42 7.44
N LEU A 213 4.46 -19.35 7.04
CA LEU A 213 3.48 -18.67 7.89
C LEU A 213 2.20 -19.50 8.07
N LEU A 214 1.71 -20.15 7.01
CA LEU A 214 0.53 -21.03 7.08
C LEU A 214 0.73 -22.18 8.08
N GLN A 215 1.94 -22.75 8.13
CA GLN A 215 2.31 -23.77 9.12
C GLN A 215 2.22 -23.28 10.57
N ARG A 216 2.62 -22.03 10.82
CA ARG A 216 2.65 -21.45 12.18
C ARG A 216 1.26 -21.07 12.68
N ASN A 217 0.30 -20.85 11.78
CA ASN A 217 -1.05 -20.47 12.17
C ASN A 217 -1.89 -21.71 12.50
N THR A 218 -2.14 -21.92 13.79
CA THR A 218 -2.95 -23.03 14.32
C THR A 218 -4.46 -22.83 14.14
N GLU A 219 -4.90 -21.64 13.73
CA GLU A 219 -6.33 -21.32 13.58
C GLU A 219 -6.94 -21.96 12.32
N TYR A 220 -6.13 -22.39 11.35
CA TYR A 220 -6.64 -23.03 10.15
C TYR A 220 -7.11 -24.46 10.42
N SER A 221 -8.37 -24.74 10.07
CA SER A 221 -8.87 -26.10 9.88
C SER A 221 -8.04 -26.85 8.83
N SER A 222 -7.90 -28.18 8.98
CA SER A 222 -7.14 -29.05 8.04
C SER A 222 -7.51 -28.79 6.58
N ALA A 223 -8.81 -28.69 6.28
CA ALA A 223 -9.30 -28.43 4.93
C ALA A 223 -8.92 -27.04 4.41
N GLN A 224 -8.96 -26.01 5.26
CA GLN A 224 -8.57 -24.65 4.86
C GLN A 224 -7.06 -24.58 4.63
N LEU A 225 -6.25 -25.17 5.50
CA LEU A 225 -4.80 -25.22 5.32
C LEU A 225 -4.42 -25.91 4.01
N LYS A 226 -4.99 -27.09 3.74
CA LYS A 226 -4.75 -27.84 2.51
C LYS A 226 -5.05 -27.00 1.28
N LYS A 227 -6.22 -26.35 1.27
CA LYS A 227 -6.63 -25.44 0.19
C LYS A 227 -5.64 -24.29 0.02
N GLU A 228 -5.26 -23.60 1.09
CA GLU A 228 -4.31 -22.48 1.02
C GLU A 228 -2.93 -22.92 0.52
N VAL A 229 -2.44 -24.08 0.96
CA VAL A 229 -1.17 -24.66 0.50
C VAL A 229 -1.24 -25.00 -0.99
N GLU A 230 -2.32 -25.63 -1.46
CA GLU A 230 -2.54 -25.90 -2.90
C GLU A 230 -2.42 -24.62 -3.74
N HIS A 231 -3.12 -23.55 -3.38
CA HIS A 231 -3.04 -22.28 -4.12
C HIS A 231 -1.63 -21.69 -4.14
N VAL A 232 -0.89 -21.79 -3.04
CA VAL A 232 0.49 -21.29 -2.99
C VAL A 232 1.42 -22.16 -3.85
N LEU A 233 1.24 -23.48 -3.87
CA LEU A 233 2.00 -24.38 -4.74
C LEU A 233 1.70 -24.11 -6.22
N GLU A 234 0.43 -23.92 -6.59
CA GLU A 234 0.03 -23.55 -7.95
C GLU A 234 0.65 -22.21 -8.38
N MET A 235 0.63 -21.22 -7.49
CA MET A 235 1.32 -19.95 -7.73
C MET A 235 2.83 -20.13 -7.93
N MET A 236 3.48 -20.97 -7.10
CA MET A 236 4.91 -21.28 -7.25
C MET A 236 5.20 -22.00 -8.58
N GLN A 237 4.34 -22.92 -9.02
CA GLN A 237 4.44 -23.57 -10.33
C GLN A 237 4.42 -22.55 -11.46
N VAL A 238 3.55 -21.53 -11.40
CA VAL A 238 3.50 -20.45 -12.40
C VAL A 238 4.83 -19.70 -12.48
N TYR A 239 5.47 -19.38 -11.35
CA TYR A 239 6.79 -18.75 -11.34
C TYR A 239 7.88 -19.65 -11.93
N LEU A 240 7.87 -20.94 -11.59
CA LEU A 240 8.88 -21.90 -12.05
C LEU A 240 8.75 -22.19 -13.55
N GLN A 241 7.51 -22.30 -14.06
CA GLN A 241 7.23 -22.48 -15.48
C GLN A 241 7.85 -21.38 -16.35
N ARG A 242 7.88 -20.15 -15.83
CA ARG A 242 8.39 -18.99 -16.56
C ARG A 242 9.89 -18.77 -16.39
N SER A 243 10.46 -19.21 -15.26
CA SER A 243 11.90 -19.13 -14.98
C SER A 243 12.71 -20.31 -15.51
N GLY A 244 12.07 -21.43 -15.89
CA GLY A 244 12.74 -22.61 -16.44
C GLY A 244 13.43 -23.51 -15.41
N ARG A 245 13.07 -23.36 -14.13
CA ARG A 245 13.64 -24.11 -13.00
C ARG A 245 12.98 -25.49 -12.87
N SER A 246 13.42 -26.45 -13.68
CA SER A 246 12.75 -27.76 -13.79
C SER A 246 12.84 -28.62 -12.52
N VAL A 247 13.94 -28.58 -11.78
CA VAL A 247 14.15 -29.41 -10.59
C VAL A 247 13.19 -29.02 -9.47
N GLU A 248 13.07 -27.71 -9.20
CA GLU A 248 12.12 -27.19 -8.24
C GLU A 248 10.67 -27.46 -8.67
N MET A 249 10.40 -27.44 -9.97
CA MET A 249 9.08 -27.74 -10.53
C MET A 249 8.70 -29.20 -10.27
N ASP A 250 9.60 -30.14 -10.53
CA ASP A 250 9.39 -31.57 -10.29
C ASP A 250 9.17 -31.87 -8.80
N LEU A 251 9.92 -31.19 -7.92
CA LEU A 251 9.69 -31.27 -6.48
C LEU A 251 8.28 -30.80 -6.13
N ILE A 252 7.89 -29.59 -6.54
CA ILE A 252 6.56 -29.05 -6.23
C ILE A 252 5.44 -29.94 -6.77
N ASN A 253 5.58 -30.48 -7.97
CA ASN A 253 4.61 -31.43 -8.54
C ASN A 253 4.51 -32.73 -7.72
N SER A 254 5.64 -33.27 -7.28
CA SER A 254 5.70 -34.43 -6.40
C SER A 254 4.98 -34.18 -5.07
N PHE A 255 5.21 -33.02 -4.45
CA PHE A 255 4.52 -32.60 -3.22
C PHE A 255 3.02 -32.36 -3.44
N SER A 256 2.65 -31.68 -4.52
CA SER A 256 1.25 -31.44 -4.88
C SER A 256 0.47 -32.76 -5.00
N ASN A 257 1.05 -33.79 -5.63
CA ASN A 257 0.45 -35.12 -5.72
C ASN A 257 0.25 -35.80 -4.36
N ARG A 258 1.20 -35.66 -3.42
CA ARG A 258 1.06 -36.18 -2.05
C ARG A 258 0.00 -35.44 -1.25
N LEU A 259 -0.07 -34.12 -1.42
CA LEU A 259 -1.01 -33.25 -0.72
C LEU A 259 -2.47 -33.70 -0.87
N HIS A 260 -2.84 -34.19 -2.05
CA HIS A 260 -4.18 -34.71 -2.32
C HIS A 260 -4.59 -35.86 -1.39
N HIS A 261 -3.63 -36.68 -0.95
CA HIS A 261 -3.87 -37.84 -0.10
C HIS A 261 -3.89 -37.51 1.40
N HIS A 262 -3.42 -36.31 1.79
CA HIS A 262 -3.40 -35.91 3.19
C HIS A 262 -4.80 -35.69 3.75
N GLN A 263 -5.05 -36.27 4.92
CA GLN A 263 -6.30 -36.15 5.67
C GLN A 263 -6.11 -35.31 6.94
N THR A 264 -4.91 -35.35 7.52
CA THR A 264 -4.58 -34.66 8.76
C THR A 264 -3.74 -33.43 8.52
N ARG A 265 -3.82 -32.46 9.45
CA ARG A 265 -2.99 -31.26 9.42
C ARG A 265 -1.51 -31.58 9.60
N GLU A 266 -1.19 -32.54 10.46
CA GLU A 266 0.20 -32.90 10.80
C GLU A 266 0.96 -33.42 9.58
N GLU A 267 0.30 -34.22 8.74
CA GLU A 267 0.86 -34.68 7.48
C GLU A 267 1.18 -33.49 6.55
N VAL A 268 0.23 -32.56 6.36
CA VAL A 268 0.45 -31.36 5.54
C VAL A 268 1.60 -30.51 6.10
N ASP A 269 1.65 -30.30 7.41
CA ASP A 269 2.71 -29.51 8.06
C ASP A 269 4.08 -30.17 7.91
N THR A 270 4.16 -31.50 7.96
CA THR A 270 5.39 -32.27 7.77
C THR A 270 5.87 -32.19 6.32
N ASP A 271 5.00 -32.48 5.36
CA ASP A 271 5.33 -32.42 3.94
C ASP A 271 5.75 -31.01 3.51
N VAL A 272 5.08 -29.95 3.98
CA VAL A 272 5.47 -28.57 3.65
C VAL A 272 6.84 -28.23 4.28
N LYS A 273 7.19 -28.76 5.47
CA LYS A 273 8.54 -28.56 6.05
C LYS A 273 9.60 -29.23 5.18
N ASP A 274 9.35 -30.45 4.73
CA ASP A 274 10.27 -31.20 3.89
C ASP A 274 10.47 -30.53 2.52
N LEU A 275 9.40 -29.98 1.95
CA LEU A 275 9.46 -29.17 0.73
C LEU A 275 10.34 -27.93 0.92
N LEU A 276 10.08 -27.14 1.97
CA LEU A 276 10.83 -25.91 2.23
C LEU A 276 12.31 -26.18 2.50
N SER A 277 12.61 -27.27 3.22
CA SER A 277 13.98 -27.74 3.42
C SER A 277 14.66 -28.07 2.08
N SER A 278 14.00 -28.88 1.24
CA SER A 278 14.50 -29.29 -0.07
C SER A 278 14.75 -28.08 -1.00
N LEU A 279 13.81 -27.14 -1.05
CA LEU A 279 13.94 -25.92 -1.84
C LEU A 279 15.08 -25.02 -1.34
N SER A 280 15.31 -24.94 -0.02
CA SER A 280 16.42 -24.18 0.55
C SER A 280 17.78 -24.78 0.18
N HIS A 281 17.90 -26.11 0.19
CA HIS A 281 19.13 -26.80 -0.21
C HIS A 281 19.47 -26.57 -1.70
N LEU A 282 18.47 -26.55 -2.58
CA LEU A 282 18.67 -26.25 -4.00
C LEU A 282 19.12 -24.81 -4.25
N ASN A 283 18.59 -23.86 -3.46
CA ASN A 283 18.96 -22.45 -3.58
C ASN A 283 20.42 -22.20 -3.14
N ILE A 284 20.98 -23.02 -2.24
CA ILE A 284 22.39 -22.93 -1.80
C ILE A 284 23.34 -23.52 -2.85
N GLN A 285 22.89 -24.48 -3.67
CA GLN A 285 23.73 -25.09 -4.73
C GLN A 285 23.82 -24.23 -5.99
N THR A 286 22.98 -23.21 -6.13
CA THR A 286 22.82 -22.40 -7.34
C THR A 286 23.37 -20.97 -7.21
N THR A 287 23.85 -20.59 -6.02
CA THR A 287 24.57 -19.33 -5.72
C THR A 287 26.06 -19.57 -5.61
#